data_AF-A0A535V3X5-F1
#
_entry.id   AF-A0A535V3X5-F1
#
_cell.length_a   1.000
_cell.length_b   1.000
_cell.length_c   1.000
_cell.angle_alpha   90.00
_cell.angle_beta   90.00
_cell.angle_gamma   90.00
#
_symmetry.space_group_name_H-M   'P 1'
#
loop_
_entity.id
_entity.type
_entity.pdbx_description
1 polymer ?
#
loop_
_entity_poly.entity_id
_entity_poly.type
_entity_poly.pdbx_seq_one_letter_code
_entity_poly.pdbx_strand_id
1 'polypeptide(L)'
;MTVSSRLLARLSGLPPAESQDIAVETDLRVPMRDGVVLLADRLHPRDPTTPHIVLIRSPYGRRRYMRPVARALAERGYQVVVQSTRGTFGSQGDFDPFRHEAEDGEDTLAWLEQQPWFGGSVAMTGASYLGFVQWAVAAGAPSWLKALAPQVTASEFRSLIHPDGSFSLDSVLSWVHTVHHQEGRPLRVLASMVGQRRTLAPVFAGLPLMDLDRALIGRRVGFYQDWLEHIDIEDPYWGGIDHSPRLAEVVPPVSLLGGWYDLFLPRQLADYTAMRAAGLHPQLTVGPWTHAHPAVLGVGLRESLAWFDAHLRGRSDRLREAPVRIFVMGARRWRDLPDWPPAATATRWHLHGGGGLATHPPAISPPDRYDYDPADPTPSVGGIVLGPHAGARDNRRLEARADVLVYTSPALDRDLEVVGPVTADLHVRSSSEHTDFFVRVCDVEPSGRSVNICDGLARLRPGRFGGAGGAPQRVTVDLWPTAHRFRRGHRLRVQVSSGAHPRFARNLGDGEPLGTGRIPRVAHQEVHHDPDHPSAVVLPHVRG
;
A
#
# COMPACT_ATOMS: atom_id res chain seq x y z
N MET A 1 -15.28 -29.09 -11.04
CA MET A 1 -15.17 -27.73 -10.46
C MET A 1 -15.96 -27.63 -9.16
N THR A 2 -15.43 -26.96 -8.13
CA THR A 2 -16.20 -26.68 -6.90
C THR A 2 -17.11 -25.46 -7.12
N VAL A 3 -18.19 -25.33 -6.32
CA VAL A 3 -19.08 -24.15 -6.39
C VAL A 3 -18.31 -22.84 -6.16
N SER A 4 -17.34 -22.88 -5.25
CA SER A 4 -16.49 -21.73 -4.91
C SER A 4 -15.56 -21.28 -6.05
N SER A 5 -14.92 -22.21 -6.77
CA SER A 5 -14.04 -21.84 -7.90
C SER A 5 -14.84 -21.30 -9.09
N ARG A 6 -16.02 -21.86 -9.36
CA ARG A 6 -16.95 -21.33 -10.38
C ARG A 6 -17.40 -19.91 -10.09
N LEU A 7 -17.80 -19.66 -8.84
CA LEU A 7 -18.25 -18.33 -8.43
C LEU A 7 -17.12 -17.31 -8.56
N LEU A 8 -15.92 -17.65 -8.07
CA LEU A 8 -14.73 -16.80 -8.21
C LEU A 8 -14.42 -16.53 -9.69
N ALA A 9 -14.37 -17.57 -10.53
CA ALA A 9 -14.08 -17.42 -11.95
C ALA A 9 -15.06 -16.49 -12.66
N ARG A 10 -16.36 -16.63 -12.36
CA ARG A 10 -17.41 -15.79 -12.96
C ARG A 10 -17.32 -14.34 -12.48
N LEU A 11 -17.17 -14.12 -11.18
CA LEU A 11 -17.04 -12.76 -10.61
C LEU A 11 -15.77 -12.05 -11.09
N SER A 12 -14.70 -12.81 -11.31
CA SER A 12 -13.41 -12.29 -11.76
C SER A 12 -13.29 -12.20 -13.29
N GLY A 13 -14.30 -12.65 -14.05
CA GLY A 13 -14.28 -12.63 -15.52
C GLY A 13 -13.12 -13.44 -16.12
N LEU A 14 -12.81 -14.58 -15.51
CA LEU A 14 -11.70 -15.43 -15.94
C LEU A 14 -12.08 -16.24 -17.20
N PRO A 15 -11.11 -16.64 -18.04
CA PRO A 15 -11.36 -17.54 -19.18
C PRO A 15 -12.05 -18.85 -18.74
N PRO A 16 -12.74 -19.57 -19.63
CA PRO A 16 -13.28 -20.89 -19.32
C PRO A 16 -12.23 -21.85 -18.74
N ALA A 17 -12.66 -22.79 -17.91
CA ALA A 17 -11.78 -23.84 -17.41
C ALA A 17 -11.35 -24.76 -18.56
N GLU A 18 -10.06 -25.06 -18.64
CA GLU A 18 -9.46 -26.04 -19.56
C GLU A 18 -9.63 -27.47 -19.01
N SER A 19 -9.54 -27.63 -17.68
CA SER A 19 -9.79 -28.91 -17.01
C SER A 19 -10.62 -28.72 -15.74
N GLN A 20 -11.50 -29.69 -15.46
CA GLN A 20 -12.24 -29.76 -14.20
C GLN A 20 -11.72 -30.85 -13.25
N ASP A 21 -10.84 -31.72 -13.76
CA ASP A 21 -10.25 -32.84 -13.03
C ASP A 21 -8.90 -32.44 -12.45
N ILE A 22 -8.96 -31.89 -11.23
CA ILE A 22 -7.81 -31.34 -10.52
C ILE A 22 -7.48 -32.24 -9.34
N ALA A 23 -6.31 -32.87 -9.40
CA ALA A 23 -5.71 -33.57 -8.29
C ALA A 23 -5.14 -32.58 -7.27
N VAL A 24 -5.08 -33.02 -6.01
CA VAL A 24 -4.50 -32.22 -4.94
C VAL A 24 -3.59 -33.10 -4.08
N GLU A 25 -2.33 -32.69 -3.98
CA GLU A 25 -1.32 -33.23 -3.09
C GLU A 25 -1.17 -32.24 -1.93
N THR A 26 -1.23 -32.73 -0.69
CA THR A 26 -1.23 -31.88 0.50
C THR A 26 -0.02 -32.15 1.39
N ASP A 27 0.41 -31.12 2.11
CA ASP A 27 1.47 -31.21 3.11
C ASP A 27 2.80 -31.75 2.55
N LEU A 28 3.10 -31.38 1.31
CA LEU A 28 4.42 -31.56 0.69
C LEU A 28 5.46 -30.85 1.56
N ARG A 29 6.56 -31.55 1.83
CA ARG A 29 7.64 -31.09 2.70
C ARG A 29 8.72 -30.44 1.85
N VAL A 30 8.96 -29.16 2.08
CA VAL A 30 10.00 -28.37 1.42
C VAL A 30 11.08 -28.06 2.46
N PRO A 31 12.20 -28.80 2.49
CA PRO A 31 13.30 -28.53 3.42
C PRO A 31 14.07 -27.29 2.98
N MET A 32 14.31 -26.38 3.92
CA MET A 32 15.16 -25.20 3.77
C MET A 32 16.62 -25.54 4.13
N ARG A 33 17.55 -24.66 3.77
CA ARG A 33 19.01 -24.82 4.00
C ARG A 33 19.39 -24.96 5.47
N ASP A 34 18.59 -24.42 6.37
CA ASP A 34 18.77 -24.48 7.83
C ASP A 34 18.07 -25.69 8.47
N GLY A 35 17.45 -26.56 7.67
CA GLY A 35 16.75 -27.76 8.13
C GLY A 35 15.29 -27.53 8.55
N VAL A 36 14.80 -26.29 8.57
CA VAL A 36 13.37 -26.01 8.75
C VAL A 36 12.59 -26.55 7.55
N VAL A 37 11.42 -27.15 7.82
CA VAL A 37 10.53 -27.66 6.78
C VAL A 37 9.30 -26.78 6.65
N LEU A 38 9.15 -26.20 5.45
CA LEU A 38 7.92 -25.50 5.05
C LEU A 38 6.94 -26.48 4.40
N LEU A 39 5.64 -26.24 4.61
CA LEU A 39 4.58 -27.08 4.05
C LEU A 39 3.94 -26.42 2.83
N ALA A 40 3.75 -27.22 1.77
CA ALA A 40 3.08 -26.81 0.55
C ALA A 40 1.94 -27.77 0.15
N ASP A 41 0.93 -27.23 -0.53
CA ASP A 41 -0.10 -28.02 -1.22
C ASP A 41 0.07 -27.77 -2.73
N ARG A 42 0.00 -28.84 -3.54
CA ARG A 42 0.04 -28.75 -5.01
C ARG A 42 -1.32 -29.12 -5.60
N LEU A 43 -1.87 -28.24 -6.43
CA LEU A 43 -3.07 -28.51 -7.22
C LEU A 43 -2.68 -28.57 -8.69
N HIS A 44 -3.08 -29.61 -9.41
CA HIS A 44 -2.74 -29.72 -10.83
C HIS A 44 -3.82 -30.49 -11.61
N PRO A 45 -4.00 -30.21 -12.91
CA PRO A 45 -4.74 -31.10 -13.79
C PRO A 45 -4.14 -32.52 -13.75
N ARG A 46 -5.00 -33.55 -13.77
CA ARG A 46 -4.52 -34.95 -13.89
C ARG A 46 -3.89 -35.27 -15.24
N ASP A 47 -4.11 -34.42 -16.23
CA ASP A 47 -3.51 -34.51 -17.55
C ASP A 47 -1.97 -34.37 -17.45
N PRO A 48 -1.19 -35.34 -17.95
CA PRO A 48 0.28 -35.32 -17.90
C PRO A 48 0.93 -34.20 -18.75
N THR A 49 0.16 -33.46 -19.56
CA THR A 49 0.69 -32.46 -20.51
C THR A 49 0.85 -31.04 -19.93
N THR A 50 0.61 -30.81 -18.64
CA THR A 50 0.68 -29.46 -18.02
C THR A 50 2.03 -29.21 -17.31
N PRO A 51 3.03 -28.55 -17.94
CA PRO A 51 4.36 -28.40 -17.34
C PRO A 51 4.52 -27.17 -16.43
N HIS A 52 3.67 -26.15 -16.60
CA HIS A 52 3.87 -24.83 -16.03
C HIS A 52 3.43 -24.74 -14.57
N ILE A 53 4.31 -24.27 -13.69
CA ILE A 53 4.02 -24.08 -12.26
C ILE A 53 3.71 -22.62 -11.96
N VAL A 54 2.69 -22.37 -11.15
CA VAL A 54 2.46 -21.09 -10.47
C VAL A 54 2.72 -21.29 -8.97
N LEU A 55 3.71 -20.59 -8.44
CA LEU A 55 4.06 -20.60 -7.02
C LEU A 55 3.38 -19.43 -6.31
N ILE A 56 2.74 -19.73 -5.18
CA ILE A 56 2.13 -18.77 -4.26
C ILE A 56 2.69 -19.04 -2.86
N ARG A 57 3.52 -18.14 -2.33
CA ARG A 57 4.02 -18.21 -0.94
C ARG A 57 3.18 -17.29 -0.06
N SER A 58 2.59 -17.81 1.03
CA SER A 58 1.59 -17.08 1.83
C SER A 58 1.75 -17.27 3.33
N PRO A 59 1.77 -16.18 4.13
CA PRO A 59 1.68 -16.26 5.59
C PRO A 59 0.25 -16.47 6.09
N TYR A 60 -0.74 -16.49 5.19
CA TYR A 60 -2.17 -16.65 5.48
C TYR A 60 -2.69 -18.08 5.21
N GLY A 61 -1.74 -19.00 5.00
CA GLY A 61 -1.97 -20.44 4.86
C GLY A 61 -2.23 -20.90 3.42
N ARG A 62 -1.96 -22.18 3.17
CA ARG A 62 -2.11 -22.83 1.85
C ARG A 62 -3.51 -23.33 1.50
N ARG A 63 -4.44 -23.25 2.45
CA ARG A 63 -5.83 -23.75 2.33
C ARG A 63 -6.81 -22.57 2.41
N ARG A 64 -8.04 -22.80 2.90
CA ARG A 64 -9.07 -21.77 3.11
C ARG A 64 -9.17 -20.81 1.91
N TYR A 65 -8.72 -19.56 2.07
CA TYR A 65 -8.79 -18.51 1.05
C TYR A 65 -7.92 -18.80 -0.18
N MET A 66 -6.79 -19.50 -0.02
CA MET A 66 -5.89 -19.82 -1.14
C MET A 66 -6.36 -21.03 -1.96
N ARG A 67 -7.15 -21.94 -1.39
CA ARG A 67 -7.62 -23.15 -2.10
C ARG A 67 -8.48 -22.84 -3.34
N PRO A 68 -9.47 -21.91 -3.29
CA PRO A 68 -10.20 -21.48 -4.48
C PRO A 68 -9.34 -20.76 -5.50
N VAL A 69 -8.38 -19.95 -5.06
CA VAL A 69 -7.45 -19.21 -5.95
C VAL A 69 -6.58 -20.19 -6.71
N ALA A 70 -5.92 -21.11 -6.00
CA ALA A 70 -5.09 -22.14 -6.62
C ALA A 70 -5.89 -23.06 -7.53
N ARG A 71 -7.12 -23.43 -7.14
CA ARG A 71 -8.00 -24.23 -8.00
C ARG A 71 -8.39 -23.48 -9.27
N ALA A 72 -8.67 -22.18 -9.20
CA ALA A 72 -9.01 -21.39 -10.38
C ALA A 72 -7.86 -21.33 -11.38
N LEU A 73 -6.62 -21.20 -10.90
CA LEU A 73 -5.43 -21.26 -11.76
C LEU A 73 -5.22 -22.68 -12.32
N ALA A 74 -5.37 -23.72 -11.50
CA ALA A 74 -5.21 -25.10 -11.94
C ALA A 74 -6.26 -25.53 -12.97
N GLU A 75 -7.51 -25.07 -12.82
CA GLU A 75 -8.59 -25.27 -13.80
C GLU A 75 -8.28 -24.63 -15.16
N ARG A 76 -7.25 -23.78 -15.26
CA ARG A 76 -6.76 -23.13 -16.49
C ARG A 76 -5.39 -23.66 -16.93
N GLY A 77 -5.10 -24.90 -16.56
CA GLY A 77 -3.96 -25.66 -17.06
C GLY A 77 -2.61 -25.23 -16.47
N TYR A 78 -2.58 -24.89 -15.19
CA TYR A 78 -1.34 -24.71 -14.43
C TYR A 78 -1.23 -25.74 -13.32
N GLN A 79 -0.01 -26.14 -12.98
CA GLN A 79 0.27 -26.71 -11.67
C GLN A 79 0.39 -25.54 -10.69
N VAL A 80 -0.24 -25.61 -9.52
CA VAL A 80 -0.21 -24.51 -8.56
C VAL A 80 0.30 -25.02 -7.24
N VAL A 81 1.43 -24.49 -6.81
CA VAL A 81 2.05 -24.80 -5.52
C VAL A 81 1.77 -23.64 -4.57
N VAL A 82 1.05 -23.91 -3.49
CA VAL A 82 0.80 -22.93 -2.43
C VAL A 82 1.59 -23.34 -1.19
N GLN A 83 2.54 -22.52 -0.80
CA GLN A 83 3.41 -22.76 0.35
C GLN A 83 3.04 -21.82 1.51
N SER A 84 2.96 -22.38 2.71
CA SER A 84 2.90 -21.60 3.94
C SER A 84 4.29 -21.10 4.30
N THR A 85 4.45 -19.79 4.51
CA THR A 85 5.74 -19.21 4.93
C THR A 85 6.13 -19.71 6.33
N ARG A 86 7.41 -19.55 6.67
CA ARG A 86 8.02 -19.97 7.95
C ARG A 86 7.20 -19.55 9.17
N GLY A 87 7.05 -20.46 10.12
CA GLY A 87 6.30 -20.25 11.35
C GLY A 87 4.79 -20.11 11.22
N THR A 88 4.20 -20.41 10.05
CA THR A 88 2.75 -20.28 9.82
C THR A 88 2.10 -21.58 9.34
N PHE A 89 0.87 -21.85 9.79
CA PHE A 89 -0.01 -22.93 9.29
C PHE A 89 0.66 -24.32 9.22
N GLY A 90 1.50 -24.63 10.21
CA GLY A 90 2.21 -25.91 10.35
C GLY A 90 3.58 -25.97 9.66
N SER A 91 3.99 -24.95 8.90
CA SER A 91 5.41 -24.77 8.56
C SER A 91 6.22 -24.54 9.84
N GLN A 92 7.41 -25.12 9.91
CA GLN A 92 8.31 -24.98 11.06
C GLN A 92 8.97 -23.59 11.11
N GLY A 93 9.75 -23.34 12.17
CA GLY A 93 10.45 -22.08 12.42
C GLY A 93 9.57 -21.03 13.10
N ASP A 94 10.12 -19.83 13.26
CA ASP A 94 9.43 -18.69 13.86
C ASP A 94 8.97 -17.71 12.78
N PHE A 95 7.79 -17.11 12.99
CA PHE A 95 7.26 -16.10 12.07
C PHE A 95 7.85 -14.72 12.41
N ASP A 96 8.91 -14.35 11.68
CA ASP A 96 9.41 -12.98 11.58
C ASP A 96 9.07 -12.43 10.17
N PRO A 97 8.12 -11.48 10.05
CA PRO A 97 7.65 -10.98 8.76
C PRO A 97 8.78 -10.52 7.85
N PHE A 98 8.76 -10.97 6.59
CA PHE A 98 9.66 -10.57 5.51
C PHE A 98 11.11 -11.01 5.66
N ARG A 99 11.57 -11.32 6.88
CA ARG A 99 12.97 -11.56 7.24
C ARG A 99 13.62 -12.72 6.48
N HIS A 100 12.90 -13.83 6.34
CA HIS A 100 13.43 -15.07 5.78
C HIS A 100 13.03 -15.30 4.32
N GLU A 101 12.33 -14.35 3.70
CA GLU A 101 11.63 -14.61 2.44
C GLU A 101 12.54 -14.77 1.23
N ALA A 102 13.75 -14.20 1.27
CA ALA A 102 14.76 -14.40 0.24
C ALA A 102 15.31 -15.83 0.28
N GLU A 103 15.89 -16.23 1.41
CA GLU A 103 16.49 -17.57 1.59
C GLU A 103 15.45 -18.69 1.42
N ASP A 104 14.30 -18.57 2.09
CA ASP A 104 13.23 -19.58 1.98
C ASP A 104 12.65 -19.63 0.57
N GLY A 105 12.60 -18.49 -0.12
CA GLY A 105 12.16 -18.39 -1.50
C GLY A 105 13.12 -19.09 -2.46
N GLU A 106 14.42 -18.83 -2.35
CA GLU A 106 15.48 -19.49 -3.11
C GLU A 106 15.47 -21.00 -2.92
N ASP A 107 15.38 -21.47 -1.67
CA ASP A 107 15.35 -22.90 -1.35
C ASP A 107 14.08 -23.57 -1.89
N THR A 108 12.95 -22.86 -1.87
CA THR A 108 11.70 -23.34 -2.47
C THR A 108 11.82 -23.47 -3.99
N LEU A 109 12.46 -22.51 -4.66
CA LEU A 109 12.71 -22.56 -6.09
C LEU A 109 13.65 -23.73 -6.45
N ALA A 110 14.75 -23.90 -5.70
CA ALA A 110 15.66 -25.04 -5.87
C ALA A 110 14.96 -26.38 -5.64
N TRP A 111 14.10 -26.48 -4.63
CA TRP A 111 13.29 -27.67 -4.39
C TRP A 111 12.33 -27.96 -5.53
N LEU A 112 11.66 -26.95 -6.10
CA LEU A 112 10.75 -27.13 -7.24
C LEU A 112 11.45 -27.72 -8.46
N GLU A 113 12.67 -27.27 -8.76
CA GLU A 113 13.46 -27.75 -9.90
C GLU A 113 13.80 -29.25 -9.79
N GLN A 114 13.91 -29.78 -8.56
CA GLN A 114 14.23 -31.19 -8.31
C GLN A 114 13.01 -32.12 -8.38
N GLN A 115 11.80 -31.58 -8.55
CA GLN A 115 10.59 -32.40 -8.54
C GLN A 115 10.42 -33.16 -9.86
N PRO A 116 9.95 -34.42 -9.85
CA PRO A 116 9.75 -35.22 -11.07
C PRO A 116 8.67 -34.63 -12.01
N TRP A 117 7.86 -33.70 -11.49
CA TRP A 117 6.81 -32.98 -12.20
C TRP A 117 7.22 -31.54 -12.56
N PHE A 118 8.49 -31.17 -12.38
CA PHE A 118 9.02 -29.90 -12.82
C PHE A 118 9.04 -29.82 -14.35
N GLY A 119 8.19 -28.97 -14.91
CA GLY A 119 8.07 -28.78 -16.36
C GLY A 119 8.91 -27.64 -16.92
N GLY A 120 9.98 -27.22 -16.21
CA GLY A 120 10.96 -26.25 -16.73
C GLY A 120 10.50 -24.78 -16.74
N SER A 121 9.37 -24.44 -16.11
CA SER A 121 8.94 -23.05 -16.01
C SER A 121 8.05 -22.78 -14.80
N VAL A 122 8.33 -21.65 -14.14
CA VAL A 122 7.61 -21.18 -12.96
C VAL A 122 7.17 -19.73 -13.18
N ALA A 123 6.00 -19.39 -12.64
CA ALA A 123 5.57 -18.02 -12.41
C ALA A 123 5.19 -17.83 -10.94
N MET A 124 5.18 -16.59 -10.45
CA MET A 124 4.70 -16.28 -9.10
C MET A 124 3.60 -15.22 -9.15
N THR A 125 2.62 -15.34 -8.24
CA THR A 125 1.55 -14.34 -8.08
C THR A 125 1.11 -14.20 -6.64
N GLY A 126 0.60 -13.01 -6.31
CA GLY A 126 -0.11 -12.78 -5.08
C GLY A 126 -0.22 -11.31 -4.74
N ALA A 127 -1.13 -11.04 -3.81
CA ALA A 127 -1.38 -9.70 -3.30
C ALA A 127 -0.67 -9.46 -1.96
N SER A 128 -0.28 -8.22 -1.69
CA SER A 128 0.29 -7.79 -0.41
C SER A 128 1.56 -8.58 -0.10
N TYR A 129 1.66 -9.20 1.07
CA TYR A 129 2.77 -10.09 1.44
C TYR A 129 3.11 -11.13 0.36
N LEU A 130 2.10 -11.76 -0.27
CA LEU A 130 2.31 -12.76 -1.34
C LEU A 130 2.90 -12.12 -2.61
N GLY A 131 2.74 -10.81 -2.75
CA GLY A 131 3.42 -9.99 -3.74
C GLY A 131 4.87 -9.72 -3.32
N PHE A 132 5.10 -9.26 -2.09
CA PHE A 132 6.43 -8.94 -1.56
C PHE A 132 7.42 -10.10 -1.71
N VAL A 133 7.02 -11.33 -1.35
CA VAL A 133 7.87 -12.54 -1.45
C VAL A 133 8.36 -12.85 -2.86
N GLN A 134 7.78 -12.23 -3.89
CA GLN A 134 8.26 -12.35 -5.27
C GLN A 134 9.51 -11.48 -5.48
N TRP A 135 9.56 -10.29 -4.88
CA TRP A 135 10.73 -9.41 -4.94
C TRP A 135 11.95 -10.02 -4.25
N ALA A 136 11.72 -10.78 -3.17
CA ALA A 136 12.75 -11.45 -2.41
C ALA A 136 13.59 -12.45 -3.22
N VAL A 137 13.06 -12.97 -4.34
CA VAL A 137 13.75 -13.92 -5.23
C VAL A 137 13.93 -13.39 -6.65
N ALA A 138 13.52 -12.15 -6.94
CA ALA A 138 13.45 -11.63 -8.31
C ALA A 138 14.84 -11.32 -8.90
N ALA A 139 15.72 -10.77 -8.07
CA ALA A 139 17.08 -10.40 -8.46
C ALA A 139 17.97 -11.65 -8.53
N GLY A 140 18.52 -11.93 -9.72
CA GLY A 140 19.31 -13.14 -9.95
C GLY A 140 18.48 -14.43 -9.98
N ALA A 141 17.16 -14.33 -10.22
CA ALA A 141 16.29 -15.48 -10.33
C ALA A 141 16.76 -16.48 -11.41
N PRO A 142 16.51 -17.79 -11.25
CA PRO A 142 16.77 -18.78 -12.29
C PRO A 142 16.06 -18.42 -13.60
N SER A 143 16.69 -18.70 -14.74
CA SER A 143 16.14 -18.35 -16.06
C SER A 143 14.81 -19.04 -16.39
N TRP A 144 14.44 -20.10 -15.66
CA TRP A 144 13.15 -20.77 -15.75
C TRP A 144 12.04 -20.12 -14.90
N LEU A 145 12.35 -19.15 -14.03
CA LEU A 145 11.35 -18.27 -13.45
C LEU A 145 10.96 -17.26 -14.54
N LYS A 146 9.81 -17.48 -15.18
CA LYS A 146 9.43 -16.80 -16.42
C LYS A 146 8.55 -15.58 -16.23
N ALA A 147 7.94 -15.40 -15.05
CA ALA A 147 7.02 -14.28 -14.82
C ALA A 147 6.74 -14.02 -13.33
N LEU A 148 6.65 -12.75 -12.96
CA LEU A 148 6.14 -12.29 -11.67
C LEU A 148 4.89 -11.44 -11.86
N ALA A 149 3.92 -11.59 -10.95
CA ALA A 149 2.73 -10.76 -10.88
C ALA A 149 2.47 -10.29 -9.42
N PRO A 150 3.30 -9.35 -8.90
CA PRO A 150 3.10 -8.75 -7.59
C PRO A 150 1.94 -7.74 -7.60
N GLN A 151 1.01 -7.91 -6.67
CA GLN A 151 -0.21 -7.09 -6.57
C GLN A 151 -0.26 -6.36 -5.23
N VAL A 152 -0.67 -5.08 -5.22
CA VAL A 152 -0.81 -4.21 -4.04
C VAL A 152 0.33 -4.41 -3.03
N THR A 153 1.55 -4.27 -3.52
CA THR A 153 2.80 -4.50 -2.80
C THR A 153 3.90 -3.63 -3.41
N ALA A 154 5.03 -3.50 -2.72
CA ALA A 154 6.26 -2.93 -3.27
C ALA A 154 7.47 -3.81 -2.89
N SER A 155 8.63 -3.48 -3.47
CA SER A 155 9.94 -4.10 -3.17
C SER A 155 10.56 -3.63 -1.85
N GLU A 156 10.09 -2.49 -1.35
CA GLU A 156 10.49 -1.85 -0.09
C GLU A 156 9.29 -1.81 0.85
N PHE A 157 9.44 -2.32 2.09
CA PHE A 157 8.33 -2.50 3.03
C PHE A 157 8.33 -1.50 4.20
N ARG A 158 9.48 -0.96 4.59
CA ARG A 158 9.61 -0.06 5.74
C ARG A 158 8.78 1.21 5.58
N SER A 159 8.65 1.79 4.39
CA SER A 159 7.82 2.99 4.20
C SER A 159 6.32 2.77 4.46
N LEU A 160 5.84 1.51 4.46
CA LEU A 160 4.49 1.18 4.92
C LEU A 160 4.38 1.29 6.44
N ILE A 161 5.41 0.85 7.15
CA ILE A 161 5.47 0.89 8.62
C ILE A 161 5.75 2.30 9.11
N HIS A 162 6.72 2.97 8.48
CA HIS A 162 7.21 4.29 8.84
C HIS A 162 7.08 5.34 7.73
N PRO A 163 5.86 5.63 7.22
CA PRO A 163 5.66 6.62 6.17
C PRO A 163 6.11 8.00 6.66
N ASP A 164 7.06 8.60 5.93
CA ASP A 164 7.60 9.94 6.18
C ASP A 164 8.05 10.18 7.64
N GLY A 165 8.55 9.13 8.31
CA GLY A 165 9.06 9.17 9.67
C GLY A 165 7.98 9.17 10.77
N SER A 166 6.71 8.99 10.41
CA SER A 166 5.63 8.65 11.34
C SER A 166 5.37 7.14 11.34
N PHE A 167 4.48 6.62 12.20
CA PHE A 167 4.20 5.19 12.32
C PHE A 167 2.76 4.87 11.93
N SER A 168 2.57 3.91 11.03
CA SER A 168 1.25 3.48 10.50
C SER A 168 0.44 2.66 11.51
N LEU A 169 0.06 3.28 12.63
CA LEU A 169 -0.53 2.63 13.80
C LEU A 169 -1.76 1.76 13.46
N ASP A 170 -2.73 2.29 12.71
CA ASP A 170 -3.93 1.55 12.29
C ASP A 170 -3.57 0.30 11.50
N SER A 171 -2.76 0.45 10.45
CA SER A 171 -2.39 -0.65 9.56
C SER A 171 -1.59 -1.73 10.29
N VAL A 172 -0.61 -1.34 11.10
CA VAL A 172 0.24 -2.27 11.85
C VAL A 172 -0.58 -3.06 12.88
N LEU A 173 -1.35 -2.39 13.74
CA LEU A 173 -2.16 -3.10 14.75
C LEU A 173 -3.31 -3.91 14.12
N SER A 174 -3.91 -3.42 13.03
CA SER A 174 -4.89 -4.20 12.26
C SER A 174 -4.29 -5.49 11.71
N TRP A 175 -3.03 -5.44 11.27
CA TRP A 175 -2.32 -6.62 10.78
C TRP A 175 -1.89 -7.56 11.92
N VAL A 176 -1.38 -7.04 13.03
CA VAL A 176 -1.09 -7.82 14.25
C VAL A 176 -2.34 -8.58 14.72
N HIS A 177 -3.49 -7.91 14.78
CA HIS A 177 -4.77 -8.56 15.11
C HIS A 177 -5.12 -9.68 14.12
N THR A 178 -4.90 -9.45 12.82
CA THR A 178 -5.20 -10.44 11.77
C THR A 178 -4.30 -11.67 11.90
N VAL A 179 -2.99 -11.48 11.98
CA VAL A 179 -1.98 -12.55 12.13
C VAL A 179 -2.23 -13.35 13.40
N HIS A 180 -2.58 -12.70 14.51
CA HIS A 180 -2.88 -13.40 15.76
C HIS A 180 -4.04 -14.39 15.61
N HIS A 181 -5.10 -14.01 14.89
CA HIS A 181 -6.32 -14.82 14.81
C HIS A 181 -6.34 -15.81 13.64
N GLN A 182 -5.48 -15.66 12.63
CA GLN A 182 -5.60 -16.33 11.33
C GLN A 182 -5.64 -17.87 11.39
N GLU A 183 -4.94 -18.47 12.35
CA GLU A 183 -4.86 -19.93 12.51
C GLU A 183 -5.99 -20.50 13.40
N GLY A 184 -6.85 -19.64 13.93
CA GLY A 184 -7.99 -20.03 14.74
C GLY A 184 -9.05 -20.84 13.99
N ARG A 185 -10.04 -21.35 14.74
CA ARG A 185 -11.22 -22.01 14.17
C ARG A 185 -12.00 -21.05 13.24
N PRO A 186 -12.60 -21.51 12.13
CA PRO A 186 -13.23 -20.63 11.13
C PRO A 186 -14.23 -19.61 11.68
N LEU A 187 -15.11 -20.04 12.60
CA LEU A 187 -16.06 -19.14 13.26
C LEU A 187 -15.38 -18.03 14.08
N ARG A 188 -14.25 -18.33 14.74
CA ARG A 188 -13.48 -17.34 15.50
C ARG A 188 -12.74 -16.37 14.60
N VAL A 189 -12.18 -16.84 13.48
CA VAL A 189 -11.56 -15.99 12.45
C VAL A 189 -12.58 -15.02 11.86
N LEU A 190 -13.77 -15.51 11.50
CA LEU A 190 -14.83 -14.66 10.97
C LEU A 190 -15.28 -13.63 12.01
N ALA A 191 -15.48 -14.05 13.26
CA ALA A 191 -15.84 -13.14 14.35
C ALA A 191 -14.76 -12.07 14.60
N SER A 192 -13.48 -12.42 14.54
CA SER A 192 -12.39 -11.47 14.74
C SER A 192 -12.29 -10.45 13.60
N MET A 193 -12.61 -10.84 12.36
CA MET A 193 -12.70 -9.92 11.21
C MET A 193 -13.88 -8.97 11.34
N VAL A 194 -15.08 -9.47 11.66
CA VAL A 194 -16.29 -8.64 11.81
C VAL A 194 -16.18 -7.69 13.02
N GLY A 195 -15.56 -8.16 14.11
CA GLY A 195 -15.36 -7.39 15.34
C GLY A 195 -14.13 -6.48 15.35
N GLN A 196 -13.23 -6.59 14.36
CA GLN A 196 -11.89 -5.98 14.38
C GLN A 196 -11.91 -4.51 14.77
N ARG A 197 -12.76 -3.70 14.14
CA ARG A 197 -12.86 -2.26 14.41
C ARG A 197 -13.24 -1.97 15.86
N ARG A 198 -14.14 -2.76 16.46
CA ARG A 198 -14.56 -2.59 17.86
C ARG A 198 -13.44 -2.97 18.82
N THR A 199 -12.66 -3.98 18.47
CA THR A 199 -11.49 -4.41 19.27
C THR A 199 -10.36 -3.39 19.22
N LEU A 200 -10.05 -2.82 18.05
CA LEU A 200 -8.94 -1.89 17.88
C LEU A 200 -9.23 -0.46 18.38
N ALA A 201 -10.49 0.01 18.26
CA ALA A 201 -10.86 1.37 18.63
C ALA A 201 -10.36 1.83 20.02
N PRO A 202 -10.55 1.06 21.11
CA PRO A 202 -10.02 1.46 22.42
C PRO A 202 -8.49 1.36 22.52
N VAL A 203 -7.85 0.48 21.75
CA VAL A 203 -6.40 0.26 21.77
C VAL A 203 -5.66 1.45 21.15
N PHE A 204 -6.19 2.04 20.08
CA PHE A 204 -5.54 3.16 19.40
C PHE A 204 -5.27 4.38 20.28
N ALA A 205 -6.10 4.59 21.32
CA ALA A 205 -5.93 5.70 22.24
C ALA A 205 -4.83 5.46 23.31
N GLY A 206 -4.29 4.25 23.43
CA GLY A 206 -3.35 3.87 24.49
C GLY A 206 -1.95 4.43 24.31
N LEU A 207 -1.27 4.68 25.42
CA LEU A 207 0.16 4.97 25.52
C LEU A 207 0.75 4.22 26.73
N PRO A 208 2.03 3.84 26.69
CA PRO A 208 2.96 4.00 25.56
C PRO A 208 2.65 3.01 24.43
N LEU A 209 3.11 3.28 23.21
CA LEU A 209 2.75 2.43 22.05
C LEU A 209 3.27 0.99 22.20
N MET A 210 4.39 0.78 22.91
CA MET A 210 4.96 -0.55 23.16
C MET A 210 4.06 -1.48 23.98
N ASP A 211 3.03 -0.98 24.66
CA ASP A 211 2.10 -1.80 25.44
C ASP A 211 0.83 -2.18 24.64
N LEU A 212 0.67 -1.66 23.42
CA LEU A 212 -0.55 -1.86 22.63
C LEU A 212 -0.72 -3.28 22.09
N ASP A 213 0.37 -4.02 21.86
CA ASP A 213 0.29 -5.44 21.49
C ASP A 213 -0.28 -6.28 22.64
N ARG A 214 0.17 -6.05 23.88
CA ARG A 214 -0.38 -6.68 25.08
C ARG A 214 -1.83 -6.28 25.30
N ALA A 215 -2.17 -5.01 25.11
CA ALA A 215 -3.55 -4.54 25.22
C ALA A 215 -4.47 -5.17 24.15
N LEU A 216 -3.94 -5.41 22.95
CA LEU A 216 -4.70 -5.93 21.81
C LEU A 216 -4.89 -7.46 21.86
N ILE A 217 -3.83 -8.21 22.14
CA ILE A 217 -3.81 -9.68 22.01
C ILE A 217 -3.33 -10.41 23.27
N GLY A 218 -3.08 -9.70 24.37
CA GLY A 218 -2.69 -10.28 25.66
C GLY A 218 -1.22 -10.71 25.77
N ARG A 219 -0.36 -10.41 24.79
CA ARG A 219 1.06 -10.76 24.82
C ARG A 219 1.92 -9.79 24.00
N ARG A 220 3.23 -9.80 24.25
CA ARG A 220 4.21 -9.07 23.45
C ARG A 220 4.37 -9.73 22.07
N VAL A 221 4.55 -8.92 21.02
CA VAL A 221 4.76 -9.35 19.63
C VAL A 221 6.13 -8.87 19.17
N GLY A 222 7.08 -9.78 18.91
CA GLY A 222 8.48 -9.45 18.59
C GLY A 222 8.63 -8.40 17.49
N PHE A 223 8.19 -8.73 16.27
CA PHE A 223 8.30 -7.81 15.12
C PHE A 223 7.61 -6.45 15.33
N TYR A 224 6.54 -6.37 16.13
CA TYR A 224 5.89 -5.10 16.44
C TYR A 224 6.79 -4.20 17.30
N GLN A 225 7.50 -4.81 18.25
CA GLN A 225 8.42 -4.12 19.14
C GLN A 225 9.64 -3.65 18.36
N ASP A 226 10.21 -4.52 17.52
CA ASP A 226 11.32 -4.18 16.64
C ASP A 226 10.94 -3.00 15.72
N TRP A 227 9.73 -3.01 15.15
CA TRP A 227 9.26 -1.92 14.31
C TRP A 227 9.07 -0.60 15.07
N LEU A 228 8.79 -0.61 16.37
CA LEU A 228 8.74 0.62 17.17
C LEU A 228 10.14 1.17 17.51
N GLU A 229 11.12 0.29 17.61
CA GLU A 229 12.52 0.63 17.95
C GLU A 229 13.29 1.13 16.71
N HIS A 230 13.09 0.49 15.56
CA HIS A 230 13.82 0.77 14.31
C HIS A 230 13.12 1.81 13.40
N ILE A 231 12.86 3.01 13.94
CA ILE A 231 12.18 4.09 13.18
C ILE A 231 13.06 4.76 12.12
N ASP A 232 14.39 4.71 12.25
CA ASP A 232 15.30 5.43 11.36
C ASP A 232 15.39 4.78 9.96
N ILE A 233 15.62 5.60 8.93
CA ILE A 233 15.70 5.18 7.53
C ILE A 233 17.00 4.45 7.23
N GLU A 234 18.08 4.90 7.86
CA GLU A 234 19.41 4.31 7.68
C GLU A 234 19.67 3.14 8.63
N ASP A 235 18.65 2.67 9.36
CA ASP A 235 18.81 1.56 10.30
C ASP A 235 19.11 0.25 9.54
N PRO A 236 20.25 -0.42 9.80
CA PRO A 236 20.62 -1.67 9.14
C PRO A 236 19.58 -2.79 9.28
N TYR A 237 18.68 -2.71 10.27
CA TYR A 237 17.57 -3.65 10.45
C TYR A 237 16.75 -3.87 9.17
N TRP A 238 16.59 -2.81 8.36
CA TRP A 238 15.76 -2.84 7.16
C TRP A 238 16.48 -3.43 5.93
N GLY A 239 17.82 -3.45 5.92
CA GLY A 239 18.59 -3.82 4.74
C GLY A 239 18.32 -5.25 4.24
N GLY A 240 18.01 -6.19 5.14
CA GLY A 240 17.68 -7.58 4.78
C GLY A 240 16.28 -7.77 4.18
N ILE A 241 15.41 -6.77 4.25
CA ILE A 241 14.03 -6.82 3.76
C ILE A 241 13.71 -5.73 2.73
N ASP A 242 14.71 -4.92 2.34
CA ASP A 242 14.60 -3.96 1.24
C ASP A 242 15.20 -4.57 -0.04
N HIS A 243 14.33 -4.83 -1.01
CA HIS A 243 14.72 -5.37 -2.30
C HIS A 243 14.81 -4.28 -3.39
N SER A 244 14.47 -3.03 -3.07
CA SER A 244 14.48 -1.92 -4.02
C SER A 244 15.85 -1.62 -4.66
N PRO A 245 17.00 -1.79 -3.97
CA PRO A 245 18.32 -1.56 -4.57
C PRO A 245 18.65 -2.54 -5.70
N ARG A 246 17.98 -3.70 -5.75
CA ARG A 246 18.27 -4.78 -6.70
C ARG A 246 17.27 -4.88 -7.86
N LEU A 247 16.39 -3.89 -8.02
CA LEU A 247 15.38 -3.90 -9.09
C LEU A 247 15.97 -3.95 -10.50
N ALA A 248 17.17 -3.41 -10.71
CA ALA A 248 17.88 -3.49 -11.99
C ALA A 248 18.38 -4.90 -12.33
N GLU A 249 18.48 -5.80 -11.34
CA GLU A 249 18.92 -7.20 -11.49
C GLU A 249 17.75 -8.17 -11.70
N VAL A 250 16.52 -7.67 -11.77
CA VAL A 250 15.31 -8.48 -11.93
C VAL A 250 15.32 -9.16 -13.29
N VAL A 251 15.32 -10.50 -13.28
CA VAL A 251 15.36 -11.35 -14.48
C VAL A 251 13.96 -11.59 -15.08
N PRO A 252 12.94 -12.03 -14.31
CA PRO A 252 11.63 -12.33 -14.88
C PRO A 252 10.84 -11.07 -15.27
N PRO A 253 10.07 -11.09 -16.37
CA PRO A 253 9.06 -10.08 -16.67
C PRO A 253 8.05 -9.87 -15.53
N VAL A 254 7.76 -8.60 -15.21
CA VAL A 254 6.90 -8.20 -14.08
C VAL A 254 5.59 -7.54 -14.53
N SER A 255 4.46 -7.97 -13.95
CA SER A 255 3.16 -7.29 -14.06
C SER A 255 2.69 -6.78 -12.69
N LEU A 256 2.62 -5.45 -12.53
CA LEU A 256 2.25 -4.76 -11.31
C LEU A 256 0.76 -4.41 -11.30
N LEU A 257 0.08 -4.72 -10.20
CA LEU A 257 -1.28 -4.26 -9.93
C LEU A 257 -1.30 -3.38 -8.67
N GLY A 258 -1.84 -2.17 -8.75
CA GLY A 258 -1.95 -1.22 -7.66
C GLY A 258 -3.35 -0.62 -7.51
N GLY A 259 -3.54 0.17 -6.46
CA GLY A 259 -4.78 0.91 -6.20
C GLY A 259 -4.54 2.33 -5.71
N TRP A 260 -5.35 3.29 -6.15
CA TRP A 260 -5.22 4.71 -5.75
C TRP A 260 -5.35 4.96 -4.25
N TYR A 261 -6.04 4.08 -3.53
CA TYR A 261 -6.16 4.12 -2.08
C TYR A 261 -5.38 2.97 -1.40
N ASP A 262 -4.44 2.37 -2.12
CA ASP A 262 -3.59 1.30 -1.60
C ASP A 262 -2.34 1.85 -0.91
N LEU A 263 -1.96 1.19 0.17
CA LEU A 263 -0.87 1.55 1.08
C LEU A 263 0.54 1.32 0.53
N PHE A 264 0.70 0.55 -0.55
CA PHE A 264 2.00 0.36 -1.21
C PHE A 264 2.21 1.23 -2.44
N LEU A 265 1.17 1.93 -2.92
CA LEU A 265 1.18 2.55 -4.24
C LEU A 265 2.41 3.46 -4.50
N PRO A 266 2.85 4.35 -3.60
CA PRO A 266 4.01 5.21 -3.87
C PRO A 266 5.27 4.41 -4.15
N ARG A 267 5.55 3.36 -3.35
CA ARG A 267 6.72 2.51 -3.56
C ARG A 267 6.55 1.59 -4.77
N GLN A 268 5.35 1.09 -5.04
CA GLN A 268 5.10 0.29 -6.25
C GLN A 268 5.31 1.09 -7.54
N LEU A 269 4.94 2.38 -7.54
CA LEU A 269 5.23 3.28 -8.65
C LEU A 269 6.72 3.63 -8.74
N ALA A 270 7.43 3.71 -7.61
CA ALA A 270 8.87 3.83 -7.59
C ALA A 270 9.55 2.57 -8.16
N ASP A 271 9.06 1.37 -7.83
CA ASP A 271 9.54 0.10 -8.39
C ASP A 271 9.40 0.08 -9.92
N TYR A 272 8.22 0.46 -10.42
CA TYR A 272 7.97 0.61 -11.85
C TYR A 272 8.97 1.57 -12.50
N THR A 273 9.16 2.74 -11.90
CA THR A 273 10.06 3.79 -12.43
C THR A 273 11.52 3.32 -12.44
N ALA A 274 11.97 2.66 -11.37
CA ALA A 274 13.33 2.14 -11.24
C ALA A 274 13.61 1.04 -12.27
N MET A 275 12.67 0.10 -12.45
CA MET A 275 12.77 -0.94 -13.48
C MET A 275 12.82 -0.34 -14.90
N ARG A 276 11.98 0.66 -15.19
CA ARG A 276 11.99 1.36 -16.49
C ARG A 276 13.31 2.08 -16.72
N ALA A 277 13.85 2.75 -15.71
CA ALA A 277 15.15 3.42 -15.78
C ALA A 277 16.31 2.43 -16.01
N ALA A 278 16.19 1.19 -15.52
CA ALA A 278 17.13 0.11 -15.77
C ALA A 278 16.96 -0.58 -17.15
N GLY A 279 16.02 -0.11 -18.00
CA GLY A 279 15.77 -0.68 -19.32
C GLY A 279 14.84 -1.89 -19.32
N LEU A 280 14.19 -2.20 -18.19
CA LEU A 280 13.19 -3.26 -18.11
C LEU A 280 11.82 -2.77 -18.59
N HIS A 281 10.93 -3.71 -18.95
CA HIS A 281 9.60 -3.42 -19.51
C HIS A 281 8.46 -4.01 -18.67
N PRO A 282 8.26 -3.56 -17.42
CA PRO A 282 7.12 -4.01 -16.60
C PRO A 282 5.78 -3.51 -17.18
N GLN A 283 4.70 -4.24 -16.91
CA GLN A 283 3.34 -3.72 -17.03
C GLN A 283 2.85 -3.18 -15.69
N LEU A 284 2.02 -2.14 -15.72
CA LEU A 284 1.42 -1.51 -14.54
C LEU A 284 -0.07 -1.28 -14.75
N THR A 285 -0.87 -1.70 -13.78
CA THR A 285 -2.31 -1.44 -13.72
C THR A 285 -2.66 -0.79 -12.38
N VAL A 286 -3.27 0.41 -12.37
CA VAL A 286 -3.70 1.08 -11.13
C VAL A 286 -5.20 1.37 -11.18
N GLY A 287 -5.96 0.73 -10.30
CA GLY A 287 -7.42 0.90 -10.20
C GLY A 287 -7.86 1.80 -9.03
N PRO A 288 -9.17 2.09 -8.91
CA PRO A 288 -9.74 2.92 -7.84
C PRO A 288 -9.93 2.11 -6.54
N TRP A 289 -8.93 1.33 -6.16
CA TRP A 289 -9.06 0.31 -5.13
C TRP A 289 -8.32 0.70 -3.85
N THR A 290 -8.86 0.22 -2.74
CA THR A 290 -8.16 0.09 -1.45
C THR A 290 -7.48 -1.28 -1.39
N HIS A 291 -6.62 -1.49 -0.38
CA HIS A 291 -5.83 -2.72 -0.23
C HIS A 291 -6.66 -4.01 -0.27
N ALA A 292 -7.77 -4.05 0.49
CA ALA A 292 -8.63 -5.23 0.60
C ALA A 292 -9.84 -5.20 -0.38
N HIS A 293 -9.82 -4.34 -1.40
CA HIS A 293 -10.95 -4.22 -2.32
C HIS A 293 -11.12 -5.52 -3.15
N PRO A 294 -12.33 -6.10 -3.28
CA PRO A 294 -12.54 -7.39 -3.95
C PRO A 294 -12.05 -7.45 -5.41
N ALA A 295 -12.06 -6.31 -6.11
CA ALA A 295 -11.56 -6.24 -7.48
C ALA A 295 -10.05 -6.42 -7.60
N VAL A 296 -9.26 -6.22 -6.53
CA VAL A 296 -7.82 -6.53 -6.53
C VAL A 296 -7.61 -8.01 -6.82
N LEU A 297 -8.35 -8.90 -6.14
CA LEU A 297 -8.30 -10.33 -6.41
C LEU A 297 -8.79 -10.67 -7.82
N GLY A 298 -9.91 -10.07 -8.23
CA GLY A 298 -10.53 -10.42 -9.51
C GLY A 298 -9.76 -9.96 -10.74
N VAL A 299 -9.28 -8.71 -10.73
CA VAL A 299 -8.42 -8.17 -11.77
C VAL A 299 -7.04 -8.82 -11.70
N GLY A 300 -6.48 -8.97 -10.49
CA GLY A 300 -5.19 -9.61 -10.29
C GLY A 300 -5.13 -11.02 -10.87
N LEU A 301 -6.13 -11.88 -10.61
CA LEU A 301 -6.16 -13.21 -11.22
C LEU A 301 -6.26 -13.16 -12.74
N ARG A 302 -7.05 -12.24 -13.28
CA ARG A 302 -7.25 -12.12 -14.73
C ARG A 302 -5.97 -11.65 -15.43
N GLU A 303 -5.31 -10.64 -14.88
CA GLU A 303 -4.06 -10.10 -15.44
C GLU A 303 -2.89 -11.06 -15.23
N SER A 304 -2.77 -11.71 -14.07
CA SER A 304 -1.77 -12.77 -13.86
C SER A 304 -1.93 -13.90 -14.87
N LEU A 305 -3.15 -14.37 -15.15
CA LEU A 305 -3.38 -15.40 -16.15
C LEU A 305 -2.97 -14.96 -17.56
N ALA A 306 -3.31 -13.73 -17.97
CA ALA A 306 -2.89 -13.20 -19.26
C ALA A 306 -1.36 -13.08 -19.36
N TRP A 307 -0.72 -12.63 -18.28
CA TRP A 307 0.74 -12.52 -18.18
C TRP A 307 1.42 -13.89 -18.26
N PHE A 308 0.87 -14.89 -17.56
CA PHE A 308 1.42 -16.24 -17.54
C PHE A 308 1.18 -16.98 -18.86
N ASP A 309 0.03 -16.81 -19.49
CA ASP A 309 -0.25 -17.34 -20.83
C ASP A 309 0.79 -16.81 -21.82
N ALA A 310 1.15 -15.53 -21.74
CA ALA A 310 2.15 -14.93 -22.62
C ALA A 310 3.57 -15.48 -22.38
N HIS A 311 4.02 -15.49 -21.12
CA HIS A 311 5.42 -15.78 -20.80
C HIS A 311 5.73 -17.27 -20.63
N LEU A 312 4.75 -18.09 -20.26
CA LEU A 312 4.96 -19.53 -20.05
C LEU A 312 4.46 -20.35 -21.24
N ARG A 313 3.40 -19.90 -21.94
CA ARG A 313 2.75 -20.64 -23.03
C ARG A 313 2.88 -19.98 -24.41
N GLY A 314 3.64 -18.89 -24.53
CA GLY A 314 3.88 -18.20 -25.80
C GLY A 314 2.67 -17.46 -26.38
N ARG A 315 1.64 -17.18 -25.58
CA ARG A 315 0.41 -16.49 -26.02
C ARG A 315 0.52 -14.98 -25.89
N SER A 316 1.42 -14.37 -26.65
CA SER A 316 1.66 -12.92 -26.61
C SER A 316 0.44 -12.08 -27.01
N ASP A 317 -0.55 -12.67 -27.71
CA ASP A 317 -1.85 -12.07 -28.03
C ASP A 317 -2.66 -11.64 -26.79
N ARG A 318 -2.31 -12.17 -25.62
CA ARG A 318 -2.95 -11.81 -24.34
C ARG A 318 -2.40 -10.54 -23.71
N LEU A 319 -1.22 -10.08 -24.14
CA LEU A 319 -0.59 -8.88 -23.59
C LEU A 319 -1.26 -7.62 -24.13
N ARG A 320 -1.39 -6.66 -23.24
CA ARG A 320 -1.77 -5.30 -23.61
C ARG A 320 -0.61 -4.59 -24.32
N GLU A 321 -0.93 -3.77 -25.30
CA GLU A 321 0.08 -2.95 -26.01
C GLU A 321 0.65 -1.85 -25.09
N ALA A 322 -0.21 -1.13 -24.37
CA ALA A 322 0.22 -0.08 -23.46
C ALA A 322 0.80 -0.65 -22.15
N PRO A 323 2.00 -0.20 -21.73
CA PRO A 323 2.65 -0.69 -20.52
C PRO A 323 1.91 -0.26 -19.26
N VAL A 324 1.23 0.89 -19.29
CA VAL A 324 0.54 1.45 -18.12
C VAL A 324 -0.96 1.56 -18.40
N ARG A 325 -1.78 1.11 -17.46
CA ARG A 325 -3.25 1.27 -17.47
C ARG A 325 -3.70 1.84 -16.13
N ILE A 326 -4.36 2.98 -16.15
CA ILE A 326 -4.83 3.66 -14.94
C ILE A 326 -6.34 3.91 -14.97
N PHE A 327 -6.98 3.91 -13.80
CA PHE A 327 -8.36 4.35 -13.68
C PHE A 327 -8.42 5.82 -13.23
N VAL A 328 -8.89 6.72 -14.09
CA VAL A 328 -9.08 8.13 -13.72
C VAL A 328 -10.37 8.27 -12.92
N MET A 329 -10.27 8.48 -11.61
CA MET A 329 -11.38 8.35 -10.64
C MET A 329 -12.59 9.24 -10.94
N GLY A 330 -12.44 10.56 -10.88
CA GLY A 330 -13.55 11.50 -11.17
C GLY A 330 -14.10 11.42 -12.59
N ALA A 331 -13.32 10.88 -13.53
CA ALA A 331 -13.76 10.58 -14.90
C ALA A 331 -14.42 9.20 -15.03
N ARG A 332 -14.20 8.31 -14.08
CA ARG A 332 -14.69 6.92 -14.00
C ARG A 332 -14.36 6.08 -15.23
N ARG A 333 -13.15 6.25 -15.78
CA ARG A 333 -12.69 5.57 -17.00
C ARG A 333 -11.28 5.02 -16.85
N TRP A 334 -11.04 3.87 -17.46
CA TRP A 334 -9.69 3.38 -17.69
C TRP A 334 -9.01 4.20 -18.79
N ARG A 335 -7.72 4.44 -18.66
CA ARG A 335 -6.85 5.07 -19.65
C ARG A 335 -5.56 4.29 -19.74
N ASP A 336 -5.18 3.98 -20.97
CA ASP A 336 -3.90 3.40 -21.32
C ASP A 336 -2.88 4.53 -21.55
N LEU A 337 -1.67 4.38 -21.02
CA LEU A 337 -0.60 5.36 -21.06
C LEU A 337 0.69 4.72 -21.58
N PRO A 338 1.53 5.49 -22.31
CA PRO A 338 2.82 5.00 -22.79
C PRO A 338 3.86 4.86 -21.67
N ASP A 339 3.71 5.61 -20.57
CA ASP A 339 4.57 5.48 -19.39
C ASP A 339 3.94 6.13 -18.15
N TRP A 340 4.58 5.93 -16.99
CA TRP A 340 4.26 6.60 -15.72
C TRP A 340 5.49 7.32 -15.14
N PRO A 341 5.32 8.53 -14.58
CA PRO A 341 4.13 9.38 -14.67
C PRO A 341 3.95 9.94 -16.09
N PRO A 342 2.71 10.24 -16.52
CA PRO A 342 2.49 10.91 -17.80
C PRO A 342 3.04 12.34 -17.75
N ALA A 343 3.32 12.91 -18.93
CA ALA A 343 3.70 14.31 -19.04
C ALA A 343 2.59 15.22 -18.47
N ALA A 344 2.94 16.06 -17.50
CA ALA A 344 2.03 16.95 -16.80
C ALA A 344 2.69 18.30 -16.53
N THR A 345 1.89 19.35 -16.42
CA THR A 345 2.33 20.67 -15.95
C THR A 345 2.11 20.76 -14.44
N ALA A 346 3.20 20.86 -13.68
CA ALA A 346 3.13 21.12 -12.25
C ALA A 346 2.50 22.49 -12.00
N THR A 347 1.31 22.51 -11.40
CA THR A 347 0.53 23.73 -11.13
C THR A 347 0.45 23.95 -9.64
N ARG A 348 0.94 25.10 -9.15
CA ARG A 348 0.82 25.50 -7.75
C ARG A 348 -0.56 26.08 -7.50
N TRP A 349 -1.24 25.56 -6.47
CA TRP A 349 -2.46 26.11 -5.91
C TRP A 349 -2.13 26.65 -4.53
N HIS A 350 -1.90 27.97 -4.49
CA HIS A 350 -1.51 28.69 -3.29
C HIS A 350 -2.67 28.75 -2.30
N LEU A 351 -2.33 28.62 -1.03
CA LEU A 351 -3.20 28.94 0.11
C LEU A 351 -3.30 30.47 0.21
N HIS A 352 -4.47 30.98 0.60
CA HIS A 352 -4.72 32.41 0.78
C HIS A 352 -5.47 32.64 2.09
N GLY A 353 -5.28 33.83 2.68
CA GLY A 353 -6.01 34.25 3.88
C GLY A 353 -7.53 34.20 3.67
N GLY A 354 -8.25 33.87 4.74
CA GLY A 354 -9.70 33.65 4.69
C GLY A 354 -10.11 32.31 4.06
N GLY A 355 -9.19 31.34 3.96
CA GLY A 355 -9.46 30.00 3.46
C GLY A 355 -9.59 29.90 1.94
N GLY A 356 -8.95 30.82 1.20
CA GLY A 356 -8.94 30.82 -0.26
C GLY A 356 -7.90 29.85 -0.83
N LEU A 357 -8.15 29.32 -2.04
CA LEU A 357 -7.18 28.52 -2.80
C LEU A 357 -7.18 28.96 -4.27
N ALA A 358 -6.03 29.39 -4.79
CA ALA A 358 -5.93 29.88 -6.16
C ALA A 358 -4.53 29.69 -6.76
N THR A 359 -4.43 29.76 -8.09
CA THR A 359 -3.14 29.58 -8.80
C THR A 359 -2.30 30.84 -8.91
N HIS A 360 -2.86 32.02 -8.60
CA HIS A 360 -2.08 33.26 -8.53
C HIS A 360 -1.42 33.39 -7.15
N PRO A 361 -0.28 34.10 -7.05
CA PRO A 361 0.42 34.31 -5.79
C PRO A 361 -0.48 34.96 -4.73
N PRO A 362 -0.29 34.64 -3.44
CA PRO A 362 -1.07 35.24 -2.37
C PRO A 362 -0.76 36.72 -2.15
N ALA A 363 -1.72 37.44 -1.59
CA ALA A 363 -1.53 38.80 -1.08
C ALA A 363 -0.99 38.77 0.36
N ILE A 364 -0.58 39.93 0.89
CA ILE A 364 -0.17 40.06 2.29
C ILE A 364 -1.36 39.72 3.21
N SER A 365 -1.14 38.81 4.14
CA SER A 365 -2.13 38.37 5.12
C SER A 365 -1.44 37.82 6.38
N PRO A 366 -2.08 37.87 7.56
CA PRO A 366 -1.58 37.14 8.73
C PRO A 366 -1.62 35.62 8.48
N PRO A 367 -0.81 34.82 9.19
CA PRO A 367 -0.90 33.37 9.12
C PRO A 367 -2.18 32.86 9.78
N ASP A 368 -2.67 31.71 9.30
CA ASP A 368 -3.74 30.96 9.95
C ASP A 368 -3.18 30.14 11.11
N ARG A 369 -3.93 30.04 12.22
CA ARG A 369 -3.48 29.43 13.48
C ARG A 369 -4.42 28.34 13.96
N TYR A 370 -3.87 27.30 14.57
CA TYR A 370 -4.63 26.26 15.26
C TYR A 370 -3.80 25.58 16.35
N ASP A 371 -4.49 24.96 17.30
CA ASP A 371 -3.87 24.16 18.35
C ASP A 371 -4.01 22.68 18.00
N TYR A 372 -2.91 21.94 18.07
CA TYR A 372 -2.92 20.49 18.00
C TYR A 372 -2.73 19.91 19.39
N ASP A 373 -3.76 19.23 19.89
CA ASP A 373 -3.75 18.52 21.16
C ASP A 373 -3.67 17.00 20.92
N PRO A 374 -2.54 16.33 21.25
CA PRO A 374 -2.45 14.88 21.09
C PRO A 374 -3.41 14.10 22.01
N ALA A 375 -3.99 14.72 23.05
CA ALA A 375 -5.04 14.11 23.87
C ALA A 375 -6.41 14.06 23.15
N ASP A 376 -6.68 14.97 22.22
CA ASP A 376 -7.79 14.93 21.25
C ASP A 376 -7.24 14.94 19.80
N PRO A 377 -6.56 13.86 19.37
CA PRO A 377 -5.82 13.89 18.12
C PRO A 377 -6.78 13.97 16.93
N THR A 378 -6.43 14.78 15.92
CA THR A 378 -7.20 14.94 14.69
C THR A 378 -7.52 13.57 14.06
N PRO A 379 -8.79 13.22 13.82
CA PRO A 379 -9.15 11.88 13.38
C PRO A 379 -8.90 11.65 11.88
N SER A 380 -8.47 10.45 11.50
CA SER A 380 -8.39 10.01 10.12
C SER A 380 -9.78 9.63 9.58
N VAL A 381 -10.15 10.18 8.42
CA VAL A 381 -11.40 9.86 7.72
C VAL A 381 -11.09 9.34 6.31
N GLY A 382 -11.32 8.06 6.05
CA GLY A 382 -11.01 7.49 4.74
C GLY A 382 -9.51 7.44 4.45
N GLY A 383 -9.18 7.45 3.16
CA GLY A 383 -7.80 7.51 2.67
C GLY A 383 -7.11 6.15 2.74
N ILE A 384 -5.81 6.20 2.99
CA ILE A 384 -4.89 5.07 2.90
C ILE A 384 -4.78 4.35 4.24
N VAL A 385 -5.69 3.41 4.49
CA VAL A 385 -5.66 2.54 5.67
C VAL A 385 -6.00 1.11 5.26
N LEU A 386 -5.58 0.13 6.06
CA LEU A 386 -5.88 -1.28 5.79
C LEU A 386 -7.35 -1.62 6.07
N GLY A 387 -7.95 -0.96 7.06
CA GLY A 387 -9.28 -1.26 7.57
C GLY A 387 -10.47 -0.89 6.64
N PRO A 388 -11.70 -1.29 7.02
CA PRO A 388 -12.90 -1.12 6.19
C PRO A 388 -13.32 0.34 5.96
N HIS A 389 -12.77 1.28 6.73
CA HIS A 389 -12.99 2.71 6.59
C HIS A 389 -12.17 3.36 5.48
N ALA A 390 -11.24 2.64 4.83
CA ALA A 390 -10.41 3.11 3.72
C ALA A 390 -11.18 3.73 2.54
N GLY A 391 -10.44 4.45 1.70
CA GLY A 391 -10.92 4.99 0.43
C GLY A 391 -11.59 6.35 0.54
N ALA A 392 -12.39 6.67 -0.49
CA ALA A 392 -13.14 7.91 -0.59
C ALA A 392 -14.25 8.02 0.48
N ARG A 393 -14.19 9.05 1.32
CA ARG A 393 -15.16 9.34 2.39
C ARG A 393 -15.53 10.81 2.40
N ASP A 394 -16.69 11.11 2.97
CA ASP A 394 -17.13 12.49 3.19
C ASP A 394 -16.39 13.11 4.38
N ASN A 395 -15.74 14.23 4.16
CA ASN A 395 -14.85 14.90 5.10
C ASN A 395 -15.49 16.07 5.84
N ARG A 396 -16.75 16.43 5.56
CA ARG A 396 -17.40 17.61 6.16
C ARG A 396 -17.35 17.68 7.69
N ARG A 397 -17.39 16.52 8.36
CA ARG A 397 -17.28 16.45 9.83
C ARG A 397 -15.86 16.74 10.33
N LEU A 398 -14.85 16.30 9.59
CA LEU A 398 -13.45 16.58 9.89
C LEU A 398 -13.15 18.07 9.67
N GLU A 399 -13.65 18.63 8.56
CA GLU A 399 -13.51 20.03 8.18
C GLU A 399 -14.17 21.04 9.13
N ALA A 400 -15.00 20.57 10.07
CA ALA A 400 -15.63 21.40 11.09
C ALA A 400 -14.81 21.52 12.38
N ARG A 401 -13.71 20.77 12.51
CA ARG A 401 -12.85 20.86 13.70
C ARG A 401 -11.98 22.11 13.67
N ALA A 402 -11.67 22.64 14.85
CA ALA A 402 -10.83 23.83 14.99
C ALA A 402 -9.34 23.59 14.66
N ASP A 403 -8.89 22.34 14.71
CA ASP A 403 -7.51 21.91 14.38
C ASP A 403 -7.34 21.50 12.89
N VAL A 404 -8.34 21.81 12.04
CA VAL A 404 -8.32 21.51 10.61
C VAL A 404 -8.55 22.80 9.82
N LEU A 405 -7.49 23.35 9.25
CA LEU A 405 -7.58 24.49 8.34
C LEU A 405 -8.09 24.02 6.98
N VAL A 406 -8.97 24.80 6.34
CA VAL A 406 -9.61 24.45 5.07
C VAL A 406 -9.46 25.58 4.06
N TYR A 407 -8.81 25.27 2.93
CA TYR A 407 -8.59 26.19 1.82
C TYR A 407 -9.35 25.71 0.60
N THR A 408 -10.25 26.53 0.04
CA THR A 408 -11.14 26.11 -1.05
C THR A 408 -11.06 27.06 -2.24
N SER A 409 -11.01 26.48 -3.43
CA SER A 409 -11.04 27.24 -4.68
C SER A 409 -12.43 27.78 -5.03
N PRO A 410 -12.52 28.78 -5.92
CA PRO A 410 -13.73 29.04 -6.68
C PRO A 410 -14.23 27.77 -7.38
N ALA A 411 -15.51 27.73 -7.73
CA ALA A 411 -16.02 26.64 -8.55
C ALA A 411 -15.26 26.61 -9.88
N LEU A 412 -14.76 25.44 -10.27
CA LEU A 412 -13.94 25.27 -11.46
C LEU A 412 -14.77 25.59 -12.71
N ASP A 413 -14.22 26.43 -13.58
CA ASP A 413 -14.82 26.83 -14.85
C ASP A 413 -14.76 25.72 -15.91
N ARG A 414 -13.78 24.82 -15.77
CA ARG A 414 -13.54 23.64 -16.60
C ARG A 414 -13.11 22.44 -15.76
N ASP A 415 -13.13 21.25 -16.37
CA ASP A 415 -12.56 20.06 -15.74
C ASP A 415 -11.06 20.26 -15.47
N LEU A 416 -10.61 19.88 -14.27
CA LEU A 416 -9.20 19.83 -13.88
C LEU A 416 -8.81 18.36 -13.71
N GLU A 417 -7.93 17.85 -14.56
CA GLU A 417 -7.45 16.47 -14.49
C GLU A 417 -6.03 16.42 -13.90
N VAL A 418 -5.90 15.71 -12.79
CA VAL A 418 -4.67 15.57 -12.02
C VAL A 418 -4.23 14.12 -12.11
N VAL A 419 -3.06 13.87 -12.71
CA VAL A 419 -2.51 12.51 -12.85
C VAL A 419 -1.00 12.54 -12.57
N GLY A 420 -0.60 11.93 -11.45
CA GLY A 420 0.81 11.84 -11.07
C GLY A 420 1.04 11.97 -9.55
N PRO A 421 2.31 12.12 -9.15
CA PRO A 421 2.70 12.49 -7.78
C PRO A 421 2.16 13.87 -7.38
N VAL A 422 1.73 14.01 -6.13
CA VAL A 422 1.22 15.27 -5.56
C VAL A 422 2.09 15.65 -4.38
N THR A 423 2.44 16.92 -4.24
CA THR A 423 3.19 17.43 -3.08
C THR A 423 2.53 18.69 -2.53
N ALA A 424 2.85 19.06 -1.29
CA ALA A 424 2.51 20.35 -0.72
C ALA A 424 3.76 20.99 -0.12
N ASP A 425 3.95 22.29 -0.39
CA ASP A 425 4.96 23.12 0.26
C ASP A 425 4.27 24.00 1.29
N LEU A 426 4.52 23.73 2.58
CA LEU A 426 3.98 24.52 3.68
C LEU A 426 5.08 25.40 4.27
N HIS A 427 4.78 26.67 4.57
CA HIS A 427 5.61 27.53 5.39
C HIS A 427 4.94 27.59 6.76
N VAL A 428 5.58 27.03 7.75
CA VAL A 428 4.94 26.76 9.04
C VAL A 428 5.77 27.28 10.20
N ARG A 429 5.12 27.58 11.30
CA ARG A 429 5.76 27.80 12.59
C ARG A 429 5.03 26.97 13.63
N SER A 430 5.79 26.38 14.55
CA SER A 430 5.26 25.53 15.63
C SER A 430 5.87 25.98 16.95
N SER A 431 5.10 25.94 18.03
CA SER A 431 5.63 26.10 19.40
C SER A 431 6.45 24.89 19.87
N SER A 432 6.40 23.77 19.15
CA SER A 432 7.20 22.56 19.39
C SER A 432 8.12 22.25 18.21
N GLU A 433 9.34 21.84 18.50
CA GLU A 433 10.30 21.33 17.50
C GLU A 433 9.92 19.92 16.99
N HIS A 434 8.98 19.25 17.65
CA HIS A 434 8.49 17.92 17.31
C HIS A 434 6.99 17.98 17.05
N THR A 435 6.59 17.97 15.79
CA THR A 435 5.17 17.93 15.43
C THR A 435 4.99 17.31 14.04
N ASP A 436 3.75 17.07 13.64
CA ASP A 436 3.46 16.58 12.29
C ASP A 436 2.64 17.63 11.53
N PHE A 437 2.75 17.64 10.21
CA PHE A 437 1.86 18.39 9.31
C PHE A 437 1.23 17.42 8.32
N PHE A 438 -0.09 17.34 8.35
CA PHE A 438 -0.90 16.53 7.46
C PHE A 438 -1.57 17.42 6.43
N VAL A 439 -1.50 17.01 5.16
CA VAL A 439 -2.16 17.71 4.05
C VAL A 439 -3.04 16.73 3.30
N ARG A 440 -4.26 17.17 2.98
CA ARG A 440 -5.21 16.38 2.22
C ARG A 440 -5.86 17.20 1.13
N VAL A 441 -5.98 16.60 -0.06
CA VAL A 441 -6.74 17.13 -1.18
C VAL A 441 -8.12 16.47 -1.22
N CYS A 442 -9.16 17.30 -1.34
CA CYS A 442 -10.56 16.88 -1.49
C CYS A 442 -11.20 17.47 -2.75
N ASP A 443 -12.13 16.72 -3.32
CA ASP A 443 -13.04 17.14 -4.37
C ASP A 443 -14.40 17.51 -3.75
N VAL A 444 -14.79 18.77 -3.87
CA VAL A 444 -16.04 19.29 -3.32
C VAL A 444 -17.09 19.39 -4.42
N GLU A 445 -18.13 18.58 -4.30
CA GLU A 445 -19.29 18.59 -5.20
C GLU A 445 -20.09 19.91 -5.05
N PRO A 446 -20.88 20.33 -6.06
CA PRO A 446 -21.81 21.45 -5.94
C PRO A 446 -22.80 21.34 -4.77
N SER A 447 -23.08 20.10 -4.33
CA SER A 447 -23.91 19.79 -3.15
C SER A 447 -23.25 20.16 -1.81
N GLY A 448 -21.97 20.53 -1.83
CA GLY A 448 -21.13 20.78 -0.65
C GLY A 448 -20.48 19.52 -0.06
N ARG A 449 -20.77 18.32 -0.60
CA ARG A 449 -20.10 17.08 -0.18
C ARG A 449 -18.61 17.14 -0.55
N SER A 450 -17.74 16.94 0.44
CA SER A 450 -16.27 16.99 0.27
C SER A 450 -15.68 15.60 0.39
N VAL A 451 -15.05 15.09 -0.68
CA VAL A 451 -14.53 13.72 -0.74
C VAL A 451 -13.00 13.73 -0.86
N ASN A 452 -12.31 13.01 0.02
CA ASN A 452 -10.84 12.91 -0.01
C ASN A 452 -10.33 12.16 -1.25
N ILE A 453 -9.27 12.70 -1.86
CA ILE A 453 -8.63 12.16 -3.07
C ILE A 453 -7.27 11.55 -2.74
N CYS A 454 -6.37 12.35 -2.16
CA CYS A 454 -5.08 11.90 -1.67
C CYS A 454 -4.62 12.78 -0.51
N ASP A 455 -3.65 12.28 0.24
CA ASP A 455 -3.13 12.93 1.42
C ASP A 455 -1.73 12.41 1.77
N GLY A 456 -1.07 13.12 2.69
CA GLY A 456 0.30 12.85 3.13
C GLY A 456 0.55 13.50 4.47
N LEU A 457 1.63 13.08 5.15
CA LEU A 457 2.04 13.63 6.44
C LEU A 457 3.56 13.81 6.41
N ALA A 458 4.04 14.95 6.89
CA ALA A 458 5.45 15.15 7.16
C ALA A 458 5.67 15.35 8.66
N ARG A 459 6.57 14.56 9.23
CA ARG A 459 7.03 14.77 10.61
C ARG A 459 8.11 15.83 10.65
N LEU A 460 7.84 16.92 11.37
CA LEU A 460 8.83 17.92 11.74
C LEU A 460 9.61 17.46 12.99
N ARG A 461 10.93 17.51 12.90
CA ARG A 461 11.89 17.22 13.98
C ARG A 461 13.18 17.99 13.76
N PRO A 462 14.01 18.24 14.80
CA PRO A 462 15.32 18.87 14.64
C PRO A 462 16.16 18.21 13.54
N GLY A 463 16.80 19.04 12.71
CA GLY A 463 17.64 18.59 11.59
C GLY A 463 16.89 18.17 10.31
N ARG A 464 15.57 18.04 10.33
CA ARG A 464 14.75 17.81 9.11
C ARG A 464 14.12 19.12 8.64
N PHE A 465 14.13 19.37 7.32
CA PHE A 465 13.63 20.59 6.65
C PHE A 465 14.39 21.90 6.91
N GLY A 466 15.22 21.97 7.97
CA GLY A 466 16.08 23.12 8.24
C GLY A 466 15.31 24.30 8.83
N GLY A 467 15.75 24.77 10.00
CA GLY A 467 15.14 25.89 10.69
C GLY A 467 15.59 25.93 12.15
N ALA A 468 16.44 26.89 12.49
CA ALA A 468 16.75 27.24 13.86
C ALA A 468 16.28 28.68 14.09
N GLY A 469 15.44 28.89 15.10
CA GLY A 469 14.89 30.21 15.43
C GLY A 469 13.50 30.47 14.83
N GLY A 470 12.70 31.27 15.53
CA GLY A 470 11.24 31.44 15.36
C GLY A 470 10.72 32.07 14.05
N ALA A 471 11.46 31.95 12.95
CA ALA A 471 11.00 32.23 11.58
C ALA A 471 10.19 31.05 11.01
N PRO A 472 9.31 31.29 10.02
CA PRO A 472 8.61 30.22 9.33
C PRO A 472 9.58 29.31 8.58
N GLN A 473 9.38 28.00 8.67
CA GLN A 473 10.17 26.97 8.02
C GLN A 473 9.39 26.31 6.89
N ARG A 474 10.08 25.95 5.79
CA ARG A 474 9.44 25.28 4.65
C ARG A 474 9.44 23.76 4.87
N VAL A 475 8.25 23.19 5.01
CA VAL A 475 8.00 21.75 5.10
C VAL A 475 7.38 21.26 3.80
N THR A 476 8.05 20.34 3.11
CA THR A 476 7.48 19.64 1.96
C THR A 476 6.81 18.36 2.42
N VAL A 477 5.54 18.18 2.05
CA VAL A 477 4.73 17.00 2.31
C VAL A 477 4.51 16.26 1.00
N ASP A 478 5.01 15.04 0.91
CA ASP A 478 4.68 14.14 -0.20
C ASP A 478 3.29 13.55 0.03
N LEU A 479 2.37 13.82 -0.89
CA LEU A 479 1.01 13.25 -0.84
C LEU A 479 0.96 11.98 -1.69
N TRP A 480 -0.05 11.17 -1.41
CA TRP A 480 -0.33 9.99 -2.21
C TRP A 480 -0.51 10.35 -3.70
N PRO A 481 0.12 9.60 -4.63
CA PRO A 481 -0.07 9.81 -6.06
C PRO A 481 -1.51 9.48 -6.44
N THR A 482 -2.03 10.16 -7.46
CA THR A 482 -3.44 10.03 -7.83
C THR A 482 -3.69 10.19 -9.33
N ALA A 483 -4.83 9.69 -9.79
CA ALA A 483 -5.42 10.01 -11.08
C ALA A 483 -6.90 10.39 -10.88
N HIS A 484 -7.19 11.69 -10.85
CA HIS A 484 -8.52 12.21 -10.57
C HIS A 484 -8.91 13.35 -11.50
N ARG A 485 -10.20 13.45 -11.82
CA ARG A 485 -10.77 14.57 -12.57
C ARG A 485 -11.76 15.31 -11.69
N PHE A 486 -11.37 16.49 -11.23
CA PHE A 486 -12.29 17.45 -10.62
C PHE A 486 -13.15 18.02 -11.75
N ARG A 487 -14.47 17.88 -11.63
CA ARG A 487 -15.38 18.27 -12.71
C ARG A 487 -15.63 19.77 -12.67
N ARG A 488 -15.97 20.35 -13.82
CA ARG A 488 -16.54 21.71 -13.89
C ARG A 488 -17.66 21.87 -12.85
N GLY A 489 -17.65 22.98 -12.12
CA GLY A 489 -18.59 23.28 -11.04
C GLY A 489 -18.21 22.69 -9.67
N HIS A 490 -17.31 21.71 -9.61
CA HIS A 490 -16.70 21.27 -8.35
C HIS A 490 -15.67 22.29 -7.86
N ARG A 491 -15.17 22.10 -6.64
CA ARG A 491 -14.06 22.88 -6.09
C ARG A 491 -12.95 21.94 -5.64
N LEU A 492 -11.72 22.36 -5.88
CA LEU A 492 -10.54 21.83 -5.21
C LEU A 492 -10.51 22.38 -3.78
N ARG A 493 -10.31 21.49 -2.80
CA ARG A 493 -10.14 21.83 -1.39
C ARG A 493 -8.86 21.20 -0.83
N VAL A 494 -8.12 21.96 -0.04
CA VAL A 494 -6.96 21.50 0.72
C VAL A 494 -7.28 21.61 2.21
N GLN A 495 -6.98 20.56 2.95
CA GLN A 495 -7.00 20.55 4.41
C GLN A 495 -5.58 20.53 4.93
N VAL A 496 -5.31 21.31 5.99
CA VAL A 496 -4.04 21.27 6.73
C VAL A 496 -4.35 21.05 8.21
N SER A 497 -3.70 20.05 8.82
CA SER A 497 -3.79 19.77 10.25
C SER A 497 -2.44 19.22 10.74
N SER A 498 -2.37 18.81 12.02
CA SER A 498 -1.17 18.17 12.59
C SER A 498 -1.40 16.72 13.02
N GLY A 499 -2.47 16.09 12.50
CA GLY A 499 -2.79 14.71 12.82
C GLY A 499 -3.73 14.05 11.83
N ALA A 500 -3.65 12.73 11.79
CA ALA A 500 -4.64 11.85 11.16
C ALA A 500 -4.67 10.51 11.93
N HIS A 501 -4.99 10.56 13.21
CA HIS A 501 -5.02 9.41 14.11
C HIS A 501 -6.30 8.56 13.86
N PRO A 502 -6.25 7.22 13.85
CA PRO A 502 -5.10 6.36 14.13
C PRO A 502 -4.34 5.91 12.90
N ARG A 503 -4.58 6.48 11.70
CA ARG A 503 -3.79 6.10 10.51
C ARG A 503 -2.30 6.24 10.82
N PHE A 504 -1.93 7.36 11.42
CA PHE A 504 -0.62 7.57 12.01
C PHE A 504 -0.70 7.59 13.54
N ALA A 505 0.37 7.15 14.20
CA ALA A 505 0.58 7.42 15.61
C ALA A 505 0.60 8.94 15.83
N ARG A 506 -0.12 9.40 16.86
CA ARG A 506 -0.12 10.82 17.24
C ARG A 506 1.28 11.24 17.69
N ASN A 507 1.77 12.37 17.19
CA ASN A 507 2.97 12.99 17.72
C ASN A 507 2.67 13.60 19.10
N LEU A 508 3.52 13.34 20.10
CA LEU A 508 3.30 13.81 21.48
C LEU A 508 3.84 15.21 21.76
N GLY A 509 4.62 15.79 20.84
CA GLY A 509 5.05 17.18 20.96
C GLY A 509 6.38 17.41 21.68
N ASP A 510 7.12 16.36 22.05
CA ASP A 510 8.30 16.47 22.93
C ASP A 510 9.53 15.63 22.53
N GLY A 511 9.45 14.92 21.40
CA GLY A 511 10.58 14.13 20.90
C GLY A 511 10.87 12.85 21.67
N GLU A 512 10.02 12.47 22.64
CA GLU A 512 10.14 11.16 23.29
C GLU A 512 10.12 10.02 22.26
N PRO A 513 10.87 8.93 22.48
CA PRO A 513 10.87 7.80 21.55
C PRO A 513 9.45 7.26 21.32
N LEU A 514 9.13 6.97 20.05
CA LEU A 514 7.80 6.57 19.59
C LEU A 514 7.19 5.46 20.46
N GLY A 515 7.98 4.43 20.78
CA GLY A 515 7.53 3.28 21.55
C GLY A 515 7.22 3.59 23.01
N THR A 516 7.96 4.50 23.66
CA THR A 516 7.92 4.76 25.11
C THR A 516 7.18 6.02 25.51
N GLY A 517 6.87 6.91 24.56
CA GLY A 517 6.33 8.23 24.86
C GLY A 517 4.98 8.16 25.60
N ARG A 518 4.76 9.08 26.56
CA ARG A 518 3.58 9.03 27.46
C ARG A 518 2.83 10.34 27.59
N ILE A 519 3.53 11.47 27.52
CA ILE A 519 2.97 12.76 27.97
C ILE A 519 2.64 13.60 26.74
N PRO A 520 1.36 13.77 26.38
CA PRO A 520 0.99 14.64 25.27
C PRO A 520 1.23 16.10 25.62
N ARG A 521 1.76 16.87 24.67
CA ARG A 521 1.94 18.32 24.77
C ARG A 521 1.26 19.01 23.60
N VAL A 522 0.48 20.04 23.92
CA VAL A 522 -0.19 20.87 22.90
C VAL A 522 0.87 21.62 22.11
N ALA A 523 0.72 21.64 20.79
CA ALA A 523 1.53 22.44 19.88
C ALA A 523 0.67 23.51 19.21
N HIS A 524 1.13 24.77 19.29
CA HIS A 524 0.51 25.91 18.63
C HIS A 524 1.12 26.05 17.24
N GLN A 525 0.27 25.94 16.23
CA GLN A 525 0.67 25.88 14.83
C GLN A 525 0.28 27.16 14.12
N GLU A 526 1.14 27.59 13.21
CA GLU A 526 0.87 28.65 12.26
C GLU A 526 1.20 28.18 10.84
N VAL A 527 0.31 28.48 9.89
CA VAL A 527 0.51 28.24 8.46
C VAL A 527 0.56 29.58 7.76
N HIS A 528 1.71 29.90 7.17
CA HIS A 528 1.98 31.14 6.46
C HIS A 528 1.64 30.99 4.99
N HIS A 529 1.08 32.05 4.42
CA HIS A 529 0.63 32.09 3.03
C HIS A 529 0.69 33.53 2.50
N ASP A 530 1.69 34.31 2.91
CA ASP A 530 1.98 35.65 2.38
C ASP A 530 2.94 35.54 1.16
N PRO A 531 3.23 36.66 0.45
CA PRO A 531 4.09 36.62 -0.74
C PRO A 531 5.50 36.05 -0.52
N ASP A 532 6.06 36.21 0.68
CA ASP A 532 7.39 35.70 1.03
C ASP A 532 7.34 34.24 1.49
N HIS A 533 6.16 33.78 1.91
CA HIS A 533 5.89 32.42 2.39
C HIS A 533 4.74 31.74 1.61
N PRO A 534 4.86 31.52 0.29
CA PRO A 534 3.74 31.16 -0.57
C PRO A 534 3.41 29.65 -0.50
N SER A 535 2.81 29.23 0.61
CA SER A 535 2.31 27.86 0.79
C SER A 535 1.36 27.43 -0.32
N ALA A 536 1.52 26.20 -0.80
CA ALA A 536 0.74 25.68 -1.91
C ALA A 536 0.69 24.15 -1.93
N VAL A 537 -0.38 23.60 -2.52
CA VAL A 537 -0.36 22.23 -3.07
C VAL A 537 0.07 22.28 -4.53
N VAL A 538 0.91 21.33 -4.96
CA VAL A 538 1.42 21.22 -6.33
C VAL A 538 0.76 20.03 -7.01
N LEU A 539 -0.05 20.30 -8.04
CA LEU A 539 -0.83 19.29 -8.74
C LEU A 539 -0.28 19.06 -10.16
N PRO A 540 -0.05 17.79 -10.58
CA PRO A 540 0.35 17.46 -11.95
C PRO A 540 -0.87 17.53 -12.89
N HIS A 541 -1.07 18.70 -13.49
CA HIS A 541 -2.17 18.93 -14.43
C HIS A 541 -1.84 18.33 -15.80
N VAL A 542 -2.66 17.38 -16.26
CA VAL A 542 -2.57 16.81 -17.60
C VAL A 542 -3.56 17.52 -18.51
N ARG A 543 -3.13 17.89 -19.72
CA ARG A 543 -4.04 18.38 -20.76
C ARG A 543 -4.89 17.20 -21.23
N GLY A 544 -6.17 17.21 -20.84
CA GLY A 544 -7.13 16.13 -21.08
C GLY A 544 -7.68 16.04 -22.49
#